data_AF-A0A8H9LGK9-F1
#
_entry.id   AF-A0A8H9LGK9-F1
#
_cell.length_a   1.000
_cell.length_b   1.000
_cell.length_c   1.000
_cell.angle_alpha   90.00
_cell.angle_beta   90.00
_cell.angle_gamma   90.00
#
_symmetry.space_group_name_H-M   'P 1'
#
loop_
_entity.id
_entity.type
_entity.pdbx_description
1 polymer ?
#
loop_
_entity_poly.entity_id
_entity_poly.type
_entity_poly.pdbx_seq_one_letter_code
_entity_poly.pdbx_strand_id
1 'polypeptide(L)'
;MSRKPLLDGRGSRAVLIGAGTFRDPELPDIPAVRRNLEDLREVLTHPVHGLLTADHCQILADPADQAAVGVALTAAVREAEDLLLVYYCGHGVLDDTGVLHFALTGTDAEHVGFSAIHVDLVKRMVGSARAKARVLLLDCCFSGQAVTVMSNRRSLALGQLDLTGTYTLTSTPATALSHAPLGARNTAFTGALLNALRMPGPLTLDQIHRHIDQELVGRGLPRPQRRSVGTAGNLTVTRGPIKPPPPPAVTQLSSRQGLRPATSRSRKKAPSATAKTGRALLAMLPLVLLPGSTYVPQAPDSFLDATRVVAGVWKDDGNRNSEADSSYNKKAIKGLLTLAGFKGGFTFKKVAREDAIRTLASNEVHIAGTLGITAPRERQVDFVGPLASARLGVLVRHQERGIEKTSDLSGRRVCTVAGSTTLVYLTKEMRVQITAPRSLGDCLTRLYQRTVDAIVGDRLTLAGIHLAEQQGTKFINGIRFGPRESTGFAIPKGDHDTCERLRIALQKYVGSKDWREHFSERLPLTQDFLEAQPTLEEINEVSCRASAAD
;
A
#
# COMPACT_ATOMS: atom_id res chain seq x y z
N MET A 1 -17.16 -24.63 -32.66
CA MET A 1 -16.25 -24.38 -31.51
C MET A 1 -15.14 -23.45 -31.96
N SER A 2 -15.03 -22.25 -31.39
CA SER A 2 -13.99 -21.30 -31.78
C SER A 2 -12.64 -21.71 -31.18
N ARG A 3 -11.61 -21.92 -32.00
CA ARG A 3 -10.25 -22.25 -31.52
C ARG A 3 -9.66 -21.00 -30.85
N LYS A 4 -9.36 -21.09 -29.54
CA LYS A 4 -8.59 -20.04 -28.86
C LYS A 4 -7.18 -19.95 -29.50
N PRO A 5 -6.65 -18.75 -29.77
CA PRO A 5 -5.32 -18.61 -30.35
C PRO A 5 -4.25 -19.11 -29.38
N LEU A 6 -3.37 -19.98 -29.89
CA LEU A 6 -2.21 -20.52 -29.19
C LEU A 6 -0.99 -19.62 -29.49
N LEU A 7 -0.16 -19.33 -28.51
CA LEU A 7 1.14 -18.67 -28.72
C LEU A 7 2.18 -19.73 -29.08
N ASP A 8 2.95 -19.56 -30.16
CA ASP A 8 3.95 -20.53 -30.61
C ASP A 8 5.39 -20.28 -30.09
N GLY A 9 5.56 -19.23 -29.28
CA GLY A 9 6.81 -18.86 -28.61
C GLY A 9 7.88 -18.20 -29.50
N ARG A 10 7.73 -18.22 -30.84
CA ARG A 10 8.76 -17.69 -31.76
C ARG A 10 8.75 -16.16 -31.83
N GLY A 11 7.58 -15.56 -32.02
CA GLY A 11 7.40 -14.11 -31.97
C GLY A 11 7.23 -13.57 -30.55
N SER A 12 7.52 -14.37 -29.51
CA SER A 12 7.36 -13.97 -28.10
C SER A 12 8.70 -13.54 -27.49
N ARG A 13 8.66 -12.57 -26.57
CA ARG A 13 9.82 -12.07 -25.80
C ARG A 13 9.43 -11.83 -24.35
N ALA A 14 10.36 -12.11 -23.43
CA ALA A 14 10.28 -11.68 -22.05
C ALA A 14 11.52 -10.89 -21.61
N VAL A 15 11.29 -9.85 -20.82
CA VAL A 15 12.32 -9.11 -20.07
C VAL A 15 11.96 -9.20 -18.59
N LEU A 16 12.80 -9.92 -17.83
CA LEU A 16 12.67 -10.08 -16.38
C LEU A 16 13.65 -9.10 -15.71
N ILE A 17 13.13 -7.97 -15.24
CA ILE A 17 13.90 -6.92 -14.58
C ILE A 17 13.79 -7.14 -13.07
N GLY A 18 14.88 -7.00 -12.33
CA GLY A 18 14.74 -6.83 -10.89
C GLY A 18 15.97 -6.29 -10.20
N ALA A 19 15.75 -5.41 -9.23
CA ALA A 19 16.77 -4.85 -8.35
C ALA A 19 16.58 -5.44 -6.95
N GLY A 20 17.53 -6.26 -6.52
CA GLY A 20 17.58 -6.90 -5.20
C GLY A 20 18.68 -6.34 -4.31
N THR A 21 19.59 -5.53 -4.87
CA THR A 21 20.65 -4.84 -4.15
C THR A 21 20.58 -3.33 -4.42
N PHE A 22 20.88 -2.52 -3.41
CA PHE A 22 20.81 -1.05 -3.52
C PHE A 22 22.03 -0.37 -2.89
N ARG A 23 22.37 0.82 -3.39
CA ARG A 23 23.43 1.67 -2.82
C ARG A 23 22.93 2.61 -1.73
N ASP A 24 21.65 2.97 -1.79
CA ASP A 24 21.00 3.88 -0.87
C ASP A 24 20.51 3.12 0.38
N PRO A 25 20.89 3.54 1.60
CA PRO A 25 20.50 2.85 2.84
C PRO A 25 18.98 2.89 3.14
N GLU A 26 18.22 3.80 2.53
CA GLU A 26 16.75 3.87 2.65
C GLU A 26 16.04 2.84 1.75
N LEU A 27 16.78 2.13 0.90
CA LEU A 27 16.29 1.02 0.06
C LEU A 27 16.91 -0.31 0.52
N PRO A 28 16.33 -1.03 1.49
CA PRO A 28 16.90 -2.30 1.96
C PRO A 28 16.97 -3.35 0.86
N ASP A 29 18.07 -4.11 0.83
CA ASP A 29 18.25 -5.25 -0.08
C ASP A 29 17.09 -6.25 0.01
N ILE A 30 16.74 -6.84 -1.12
CA ILE A 30 15.72 -7.88 -1.27
C ILE A 30 16.38 -9.12 -1.91
N PRO A 31 17.09 -9.98 -1.14
CA PRO A 31 17.84 -11.13 -1.68
C PRO A 31 16.99 -12.11 -2.51
N ALA A 32 15.68 -12.16 -2.24
CA ALA A 32 14.72 -12.98 -2.98
C ALA A 32 14.56 -12.57 -4.46
N VAL A 33 14.85 -11.32 -4.84
CA VAL A 33 14.71 -10.83 -6.22
C VAL A 33 15.55 -11.65 -7.20
N ARG A 34 16.79 -11.97 -6.84
CA ARG A 34 17.66 -12.79 -7.69
C ARG A 34 17.04 -14.17 -7.97
N ARG A 35 16.53 -14.83 -6.93
CA ARG A 35 15.88 -16.15 -7.05
C ARG A 35 14.55 -16.08 -7.80
N ASN A 36 13.79 -14.99 -7.63
CA ASN A 36 12.59 -14.73 -8.44
C ASN A 36 12.92 -14.72 -9.94
N LEU A 37 13.97 -14.00 -10.35
CA LEU A 37 14.39 -13.90 -11.75
C LEU A 37 14.87 -15.25 -12.31
N GLU A 38 15.69 -15.97 -11.54
CA GLU A 38 16.20 -17.30 -11.89
C GLU A 38 15.05 -18.33 -12.03
N ASP A 39 14.21 -18.48 -10.99
CA ASP A 39 13.11 -19.45 -10.95
C ASP A 39 12.01 -19.13 -11.99
N LEU A 40 11.74 -17.84 -12.25
CA LEU A 40 10.75 -17.43 -13.26
C LEU A 40 11.25 -17.66 -14.69
N ARG A 41 12.54 -17.42 -14.97
CA ARG A 41 13.14 -17.80 -16.27
C ARG A 41 13.04 -19.30 -16.47
N GLU A 42 13.43 -20.12 -15.48
CA GLU A 42 13.36 -21.58 -15.56
C GLU A 42 11.97 -22.07 -15.95
N VAL A 43 10.92 -21.57 -15.28
CA VAL A 43 9.53 -21.96 -15.56
C VAL A 43 9.05 -21.44 -16.93
N LEU A 44 9.45 -20.22 -17.33
CA LEU A 44 9.08 -19.65 -18.63
C LEU A 44 9.81 -20.29 -19.81
N THR A 45 11.01 -20.86 -19.62
CA THR A 45 11.84 -21.45 -20.68
C THR A 45 12.00 -22.96 -20.56
N HIS A 46 11.19 -23.64 -19.73
CA HIS A 46 11.25 -25.09 -19.53
C HIS A 46 11.04 -25.85 -20.86
N PRO A 47 11.90 -26.81 -21.25
CA PRO A 47 11.87 -27.41 -22.60
C PRO A 47 10.54 -28.04 -23.04
N VAL A 48 9.72 -28.51 -22.09
CA VAL A 48 8.43 -29.19 -22.36
C VAL A 48 7.21 -28.32 -21.99
N HIS A 49 7.39 -27.30 -21.15
CA HIS A 49 6.27 -26.61 -20.47
C HIS A 49 6.40 -25.08 -20.43
N GLY A 50 7.52 -24.55 -20.94
CA GLY A 50 7.77 -23.13 -21.08
C GLY A 50 6.99 -22.53 -22.25
N LEU A 51 6.96 -21.20 -22.26
CA LEU A 51 6.33 -20.36 -23.27
C LEU A 51 7.35 -19.80 -24.28
N LEU A 52 8.63 -19.80 -23.91
CA LEU A 52 9.72 -19.10 -24.58
C LEU A 52 10.93 -20.04 -24.75
N THR A 53 11.77 -19.77 -25.74
CA THR A 53 13.15 -20.30 -25.75
C THR A 53 14.01 -19.55 -24.74
N ALA A 54 15.14 -20.14 -24.33
CA ALA A 54 16.06 -19.53 -23.37
C ALA A 54 16.60 -18.15 -23.83
N ASP A 55 16.76 -17.98 -25.14
CA ASP A 55 17.24 -16.74 -25.78
C ASP A 55 16.15 -15.66 -25.88
N HIS A 56 14.87 -16.04 -25.84
CA HIS A 56 13.74 -15.11 -25.87
C HIS A 56 13.32 -14.62 -24.48
N CYS A 57 14.05 -14.99 -23.41
CA CYS A 57 13.77 -14.59 -22.03
C CYS A 57 15.03 -13.99 -21.38
N GLN A 58 15.15 -12.66 -21.48
CA GLN A 58 16.28 -11.90 -20.93
C GLN A 58 16.08 -11.64 -19.43
N ILE A 59 17.10 -11.89 -18.62
CA ILE A 59 17.19 -11.39 -17.24
C ILE A 59 18.01 -10.09 -17.25
N LEU A 60 17.51 -9.08 -16.54
CA LEU A 60 18.22 -7.85 -16.20
C LEU A 60 18.20 -7.72 -14.67
N ALA A 61 19.17 -8.38 -14.03
CA ALA A 61 19.35 -8.37 -12.58
C ALA A 61 20.22 -7.18 -12.14
N ASP A 62 19.81 -6.55 -11.05
CA ASP A 62 20.47 -5.40 -10.40
C ASP A 62 20.90 -4.28 -11.38
N PRO A 63 20.02 -3.82 -12.30
CA PRO A 63 20.34 -2.74 -13.22
C PRO A 63 20.75 -1.47 -12.47
N ALA A 64 21.87 -0.86 -12.87
CA ALA A 64 22.39 0.34 -12.23
C ALA A 64 21.55 1.60 -12.54
N ASP A 65 21.05 1.72 -13.78
CA ASP A 65 20.45 2.95 -14.30
C ASP A 65 19.30 2.70 -15.31
N GLN A 66 18.63 3.78 -15.68
CA GLN A 66 17.49 3.75 -16.59
C GLN A 66 17.88 3.38 -18.03
N ALA A 67 19.13 3.63 -18.44
CA ALA A 67 19.60 3.36 -19.80
C ALA A 67 19.75 1.86 -20.05
N ALA A 68 20.29 1.11 -19.08
CA ALA A 68 20.37 -0.35 -19.14
C ALA A 68 18.99 -1.00 -19.35
N VAL A 69 17.98 -0.55 -18.60
CA VAL A 69 16.59 -1.00 -18.76
C VAL A 69 15.99 -0.55 -20.10
N GLY A 70 16.25 0.69 -20.51
CA GLY A 70 15.79 1.26 -21.77
C GLY A 70 16.30 0.47 -22.99
N VAL A 71 17.55 0.04 -23.00
CA VAL A 71 18.14 -0.79 -24.06
C VAL A 71 17.43 -2.15 -24.15
N ALA A 72 17.30 -2.86 -23.02
CA ALA A 72 16.66 -4.18 -22.97
C ALA A 72 15.19 -4.13 -23.40
N LEU A 73 14.42 -3.17 -22.87
CA LEU A 73 13.02 -2.98 -23.26
C LEU A 73 12.88 -2.59 -24.73
N THR A 74 13.75 -1.72 -25.26
CA THR A 74 13.68 -1.30 -26.67
C THR A 74 13.95 -2.46 -27.63
N ALA A 75 14.87 -3.36 -27.31
CA ALA A 75 15.10 -4.59 -28.11
C ALA A 75 13.85 -5.48 -28.11
N ALA A 76 13.34 -5.85 -26.92
CA ALA A 76 12.17 -6.71 -26.79
C ALA A 76 10.88 -6.12 -27.43
N VAL A 77 10.68 -4.80 -27.32
CA VAL A 77 9.55 -4.08 -27.94
C VAL A 77 9.60 -4.11 -29.47
N ARG A 78 10.80 -4.14 -30.07
CA ARG A 78 10.99 -4.24 -31.54
C ARG A 78 10.82 -5.66 -32.06
N GLU A 79 11.19 -6.67 -31.27
CA GLU A 79 11.19 -8.08 -31.67
C GLU A 79 9.91 -8.86 -31.35
N ALA A 80 9.08 -8.38 -30.41
CA ALA A 80 7.87 -9.08 -30.00
C ALA A 80 6.70 -8.87 -31.01
N GLU A 81 6.26 -9.97 -31.62
CA GLU A 81 5.12 -10.04 -32.55
C GLU A 81 3.90 -10.76 -31.95
N ASP A 82 4.11 -11.72 -31.05
CA ASP A 82 3.05 -12.50 -30.40
C ASP A 82 2.79 -12.04 -28.97
N LEU A 83 3.82 -12.11 -28.12
CA LEU A 83 3.76 -11.73 -26.72
C LEU A 83 4.99 -10.91 -26.35
N LEU A 84 4.77 -9.75 -25.74
CA LEU A 84 5.77 -9.08 -24.91
C LEU A 84 5.40 -9.29 -23.44
N LEU A 85 6.24 -9.97 -22.66
CA LEU A 85 6.12 -10.07 -21.21
C LEU A 85 7.21 -9.24 -20.55
N VAL A 86 6.83 -8.23 -19.77
CA VAL A 86 7.76 -7.49 -18.92
C VAL A 86 7.41 -7.80 -17.47
N TYR A 87 8.39 -8.30 -16.73
CA TYR A 87 8.31 -8.52 -15.29
C TYR A 87 9.26 -7.54 -14.60
N TYR A 88 8.81 -6.90 -13.53
CA TYR A 88 9.65 -6.09 -12.64
C TYR A 88 9.49 -6.57 -11.19
N CYS A 89 10.60 -6.67 -10.46
CA CYS A 89 10.60 -6.94 -9.03
C CYS A 89 11.67 -6.14 -8.28
N GLY A 90 11.29 -5.51 -7.17
CA GLY A 90 12.14 -4.60 -6.42
C GLY A 90 11.31 -3.61 -5.61
N HIS A 91 11.91 -2.50 -5.18
CA HIS A 91 11.17 -1.42 -4.53
C HIS A 91 10.36 -0.60 -5.55
N GLY A 92 9.08 -0.42 -5.26
CA GLY A 92 8.28 0.63 -5.87
C GLY A 92 8.34 1.85 -4.96
N VAL A 93 8.85 2.96 -5.48
CA VAL A 93 9.04 4.21 -4.72
C VAL A 93 8.12 5.27 -5.30
N LEU A 94 7.56 6.13 -4.46
CA LEU A 94 6.73 7.25 -4.90
C LEU A 94 7.55 8.53 -4.84
N ASP A 95 7.44 9.37 -5.86
CA ASP A 95 8.00 10.72 -5.82
C ASP A 95 7.15 11.68 -4.97
N ASP A 96 7.56 12.95 -4.86
CA ASP A 96 6.83 14.00 -4.13
C ASP A 96 5.41 14.23 -4.66
N THR A 97 5.15 13.94 -5.92
CA THR A 97 3.83 14.03 -6.56
C THR A 97 2.97 12.77 -6.34
N GLY A 98 3.53 11.75 -5.68
CA GLY A 98 2.89 10.48 -5.37
C GLY A 98 2.95 9.44 -6.49
N VAL A 99 3.77 9.66 -7.53
CA VAL A 99 3.81 8.82 -8.74
C VAL A 99 4.85 7.70 -8.61
N LEU A 100 4.42 6.49 -8.96
CA LEU A 100 5.24 5.27 -8.89
C LEU A 100 6.44 5.28 -9.85
N HIS A 101 7.61 5.05 -9.27
CA HIS A 101 8.87 4.74 -9.92
C HIS A 101 9.36 3.34 -9.51
N PHE A 102 10.03 2.66 -10.44
CA PHE A 102 10.71 1.39 -10.19
C PHE A 102 12.16 1.68 -9.79
N ALA A 103 12.53 1.28 -8.58
CA ALA A 103 13.88 1.44 -8.08
C ALA A 103 14.87 0.53 -8.82
N LEU A 104 16.10 1.03 -8.89
CA LEU A 104 17.28 0.43 -9.51
C LEU A 104 18.42 0.41 -8.48
N THR A 105 19.49 -0.32 -8.74
CA THR A 105 20.64 -0.42 -7.83
C THR A 105 21.28 0.94 -7.51
N GLY A 106 21.22 1.88 -8.47
CA GLY A 106 21.67 3.27 -8.33
C GLY A 106 20.59 4.29 -8.00
N THR A 107 19.39 3.86 -7.58
CA THR A 107 18.34 4.80 -7.13
C THR A 107 18.74 5.47 -5.83
N ASP A 108 18.63 6.79 -5.83
CA ASP A 108 18.71 7.73 -4.72
C ASP A 108 17.27 8.01 -4.25
N ALA A 109 16.99 7.76 -2.97
CA ALA A 109 15.66 7.86 -2.36
C ALA A 109 15.20 9.31 -2.11
N GLU A 110 16.11 10.28 -2.07
CA GLU A 110 15.78 11.72 -2.03
C GLU A 110 15.48 12.27 -3.44
N HIS A 111 16.09 11.69 -4.49
CA HIS A 111 16.02 12.17 -5.88
C HIS A 111 15.36 11.19 -6.86
N VAL A 112 14.33 10.48 -6.40
CA VAL A 112 13.61 9.39 -7.10
C VAL A 112 13.28 9.69 -8.57
N GLY A 113 12.77 10.90 -8.87
CA GLY A 113 12.36 11.29 -10.23
C GLY A 113 13.49 11.34 -11.26
N PHE A 114 14.75 11.40 -10.81
CA PHE A 114 15.94 11.35 -11.67
C PHE A 114 16.67 10.01 -11.59
N SER A 115 16.57 9.30 -10.46
CA SER A 115 17.36 8.11 -10.12
C SER A 115 16.63 6.78 -10.30
N ALA A 116 15.31 6.79 -10.51
CA ALA A 116 14.45 5.61 -10.70
C ALA A 116 13.62 5.68 -11.98
N ILE A 117 13.02 4.57 -12.43
CA ILE A 117 12.25 4.53 -13.68
C ILE A 117 10.78 4.84 -13.44
N HIS A 118 10.32 5.98 -13.95
CA HIS A 118 8.91 6.37 -13.93
C HIS A 118 8.00 5.32 -14.60
N VAL A 119 6.98 4.83 -13.90
CA VAL A 119 6.14 3.71 -14.37
C VAL A 119 5.53 3.93 -15.76
N ASP A 120 5.09 5.16 -16.06
CA ASP A 120 4.49 5.47 -17.36
C ASP A 120 5.47 5.43 -18.54
N LEU A 121 6.79 5.54 -18.31
CA LEU A 121 7.77 5.30 -19.38
C LEU A 121 7.72 3.83 -19.81
N VAL A 122 7.77 2.91 -18.84
CA VAL A 122 7.67 1.45 -19.10
C VAL A 122 6.32 1.12 -19.75
N LYS A 123 5.20 1.67 -19.25
CA LYS A 123 3.88 1.45 -19.87
C LYS A 123 3.81 1.93 -21.32
N ARG A 124 4.37 3.11 -21.64
CA ARG A 124 4.41 3.62 -23.03
C ARG A 124 5.25 2.72 -23.94
N MET A 125 6.41 2.26 -23.46
CA MET A 125 7.25 1.32 -24.21
C MET A 125 6.53 -0.01 -24.45
N VAL A 126 5.98 -0.64 -23.41
CA VAL A 126 5.20 -1.90 -23.52
C VAL A 126 3.98 -1.72 -24.44
N GLY A 127 3.23 -0.63 -24.29
CA GLY A 127 2.04 -0.33 -25.09
C GLY A 127 2.31 -0.07 -26.58
N SER A 128 3.51 0.39 -26.93
CA SER A 128 3.93 0.65 -28.32
C SER A 128 4.47 -0.58 -29.07
N ALA A 129 4.71 -1.70 -28.38
CA ALA A 129 5.12 -2.96 -29.00
C ALA A 129 4.07 -3.46 -30.01
N ARG A 130 4.52 -4.11 -31.09
CA ARG A 130 3.62 -4.67 -32.11
C ARG A 130 2.96 -5.99 -31.69
N ALA A 131 3.40 -6.56 -30.57
CA ALA A 131 2.92 -7.83 -30.04
C ALA A 131 1.39 -7.90 -29.91
N LYS A 132 0.80 -9.03 -30.33
CA LYS A 132 -0.64 -9.34 -30.18
C LYS A 132 -1.09 -9.29 -28.72
N ALA A 133 -0.21 -9.66 -27.80
CA ALA A 133 -0.39 -9.57 -26.36
C ALA A 133 0.75 -8.81 -25.69
N ARG A 134 0.42 -7.99 -24.70
CA ARG A 134 1.37 -7.17 -23.93
C ARG A 134 1.09 -7.39 -22.45
N VAL A 135 1.99 -8.05 -21.74
CA VAL A 135 1.81 -8.46 -20.35
C VAL A 135 2.83 -7.73 -19.47
N LEU A 136 2.35 -6.99 -18.48
CA LEU A 136 3.17 -6.31 -17.47
C LEU A 136 2.90 -6.93 -16.10
N LEU A 137 3.91 -7.59 -15.53
CA LEU A 137 3.86 -8.21 -14.21
C LEU A 137 4.71 -7.38 -13.23
N LEU A 138 4.11 -6.87 -12.16
CA LEU A 138 4.79 -6.00 -11.20
C LEU A 138 4.79 -6.61 -9.81
N ASP A 139 5.96 -7.04 -9.33
CA ASP A 139 6.18 -7.49 -7.95
C ASP A 139 6.96 -6.44 -7.16
N CYS A 140 6.29 -5.32 -6.88
CA CYS A 140 6.84 -4.20 -6.14
C CYS A 140 5.76 -3.50 -5.30
N CYS A 141 6.19 -2.75 -4.29
CA CYS A 141 5.31 -1.90 -3.48
C CYS A 141 4.53 -0.90 -4.37
N PHE A 142 3.30 -0.56 -3.96
CA PHE A 142 2.40 0.37 -4.67
C PHE A 142 2.10 0.00 -6.13
N SER A 143 2.41 -1.23 -6.56
CA SER A 143 2.34 -1.67 -7.97
C SER A 143 0.96 -1.47 -8.59
N GLY A 144 -0.13 -1.57 -7.82
CA GLY A 144 -1.49 -1.29 -8.30
C GLY A 144 -1.73 0.17 -8.74
N GLN A 145 -0.85 1.14 -8.46
CA GLN A 145 -0.93 2.47 -9.10
C GLN A 145 -0.81 2.34 -10.63
N ALA A 146 -0.09 1.31 -11.12
CA ALA A 146 -0.05 1.00 -12.53
C ALA A 146 -1.44 0.72 -13.12
N VAL A 147 -2.36 0.14 -12.34
CA VAL A 147 -3.75 -0.12 -12.70
C VAL A 147 -4.60 1.16 -12.64
N THR A 148 -4.40 2.01 -11.63
CA THR A 148 -5.19 3.25 -11.42
C THR A 148 -4.90 4.34 -12.45
N VAL A 149 -3.62 4.57 -12.81
CA VAL A 149 -3.26 5.61 -13.80
C VAL A 149 -3.88 5.34 -15.18
N MET A 150 -4.06 4.06 -15.55
CA MET A 150 -4.77 3.68 -16.78
C MET A 150 -6.28 4.07 -16.77
N SER A 151 -6.84 4.50 -15.64
CA SER A 151 -8.24 4.98 -15.53
C SER A 151 -8.38 6.48 -15.79
N ASN A 152 -7.29 7.24 -15.80
CA ASN A 152 -7.36 8.69 -15.80
C ASN A 152 -7.65 9.25 -17.22
N ARG A 153 -8.88 9.72 -17.42
CA ARG A 153 -9.34 10.33 -18.69
C ARG A 153 -8.63 11.66 -19.05
N ARG A 154 -7.68 12.16 -18.25
CA ARG A 154 -6.98 13.44 -18.50
C ARG A 154 -5.73 13.35 -19.38
N SER A 155 -5.24 12.16 -19.73
CA SER A 155 -4.18 11.99 -20.76
C SER A 155 -4.73 12.12 -22.19
N LEU A 156 -5.52 13.16 -22.47
CA LEU A 156 -6.23 13.39 -23.74
C LEU A 156 -5.40 14.11 -24.82
N ALA A 157 -4.07 14.18 -24.64
CA ALA A 157 -3.17 14.93 -25.53
C ALA A 157 -1.92 14.14 -25.94
N LEU A 158 -2.06 12.85 -26.28
CA LEU A 158 -1.16 12.13 -27.21
C LEU A 158 -1.73 10.73 -27.56
N GLY A 159 -2.55 10.69 -28.60
CA GLY A 159 -2.91 9.47 -29.33
C GLY A 159 -3.79 8.45 -28.61
N GLN A 160 -4.99 8.21 -29.16
CA GLN A 160 -5.69 6.93 -28.97
C GLN A 160 -4.84 5.80 -29.58
N LEU A 161 -3.92 5.24 -28.81
CA LEU A 161 -3.41 3.90 -29.08
C LEU A 161 -4.49 2.92 -28.61
N ASP A 162 -5.01 2.10 -29.53
CA ASP A 162 -5.92 1.01 -29.21
C ASP A 162 -5.21 -0.01 -28.31
N LEU A 163 -5.37 0.13 -26.99
CA LEU A 163 -4.74 -0.73 -25.97
C LEU A 163 -5.31 -2.17 -25.92
N THR A 164 -5.90 -2.65 -27.01
CA THR A 164 -6.41 -4.01 -27.15
C THR A 164 -5.25 -5.01 -27.02
N GLY A 165 -5.37 -5.98 -26.11
CA GLY A 165 -4.35 -7.01 -25.87
C GLY A 165 -3.40 -6.74 -24.70
N THR A 166 -3.60 -5.66 -23.95
CA THR A 166 -2.77 -5.35 -22.76
C THR A 166 -3.33 -5.98 -21.48
N TYR A 167 -2.46 -6.61 -20.68
CA TYR A 167 -2.75 -7.18 -19.37
C TYR A 167 -1.70 -6.71 -18.35
N THR A 168 -2.14 -6.12 -17.25
CA THR A 168 -1.28 -5.74 -16.12
C THR A 168 -1.69 -6.53 -14.89
N LEU A 169 -0.74 -7.16 -14.22
CA LEU A 169 -0.93 -7.86 -12.95
C LEU A 169 0.07 -7.32 -11.93
N THR A 170 -0.41 -6.97 -10.74
CA THR A 170 0.36 -6.29 -9.70
C THR A 170 0.29 -7.11 -8.43
N SER A 171 1.41 -7.25 -7.72
CA SER A 171 1.48 -8.04 -6.48
C SER A 171 0.58 -7.49 -5.38
N THR A 172 0.31 -6.19 -5.43
CA THR A 172 -0.51 -5.49 -4.46
C THR A 172 -1.50 -4.52 -5.10
N PRO A 173 -2.50 -4.04 -4.33
CA PRO A 173 -3.24 -2.84 -4.67
C PRO A 173 -2.35 -1.60 -4.77
N ALA A 174 -2.89 -0.51 -5.32
CA ALA A 174 -2.22 0.79 -5.43
C ALA A 174 -1.71 1.34 -4.09
N THR A 175 -2.22 0.79 -3.00
CA THR A 175 -2.06 1.24 -1.62
C THR A 175 -1.53 0.11 -0.72
N ALA A 176 -0.69 -0.81 -1.20
CA ALA A 176 -0.03 -1.78 -0.31
C ALA A 176 1.39 -2.19 -0.75
N LEU A 177 2.17 -2.64 0.22
CA LEU A 177 3.57 -3.06 0.09
C LEU A 177 3.68 -4.52 -0.36
N SER A 178 4.56 -4.83 -1.32
CA SER A 178 4.80 -6.22 -1.72
C SER A 178 5.57 -6.96 -0.63
N HIS A 179 5.17 -8.20 -0.34
CA HIS A 179 5.70 -8.93 0.81
C HIS A 179 6.86 -9.87 0.43
N ALA A 180 8.06 -9.54 0.91
CA ALA A 180 9.26 -10.36 0.81
C ALA A 180 9.64 -10.90 2.21
N PRO A 181 9.26 -12.14 2.58
CA PRO A 181 9.58 -12.67 3.90
C PRO A 181 11.09 -12.87 4.04
N LEU A 182 11.69 -12.40 5.15
CA LEU A 182 13.11 -12.59 5.43
C LEU A 182 13.46 -14.08 5.47
N GLY A 183 14.49 -14.48 4.71
CA GLY A 183 14.93 -15.86 4.58
C GLY A 183 14.08 -16.75 3.65
N ALA A 184 12.97 -16.25 3.08
CA ALA A 184 12.24 -16.99 2.05
C ALA A 184 13.01 -17.01 0.72
N ARG A 185 12.90 -18.12 -0.04
CA ARG A 185 13.54 -18.26 -1.36
C ARG A 185 13.05 -17.20 -2.35
N ASN A 186 11.74 -16.94 -2.35
CA ASN A 186 11.05 -16.05 -3.28
C ASN A 186 10.20 -15.04 -2.51
N THR A 187 9.87 -13.91 -3.14
CA THR A 187 8.80 -13.03 -2.63
C THR A 187 7.46 -13.77 -2.62
N ALA A 188 6.51 -13.32 -1.81
CA ALA A 188 5.23 -14.02 -1.66
C ALA A 188 4.43 -14.08 -2.97
N PHE A 189 4.38 -12.97 -3.71
CA PHE A 189 3.70 -12.92 -5.00
C PHE A 189 4.39 -13.79 -6.05
N THR A 190 5.73 -13.70 -6.19
CA THR A 190 6.42 -14.52 -7.19
C THR A 190 6.40 -15.99 -6.83
N GLY A 191 6.45 -16.37 -5.54
CA GLY A 191 6.19 -17.75 -5.11
C GLY A 191 4.82 -18.26 -5.56
N ALA A 192 3.76 -17.48 -5.34
CA ALA A 192 2.41 -17.82 -5.80
C ALA A 192 2.26 -17.82 -7.33
N LEU A 193 2.94 -16.92 -8.05
CA LEU A 193 3.01 -16.92 -9.52
C LEU A 193 3.73 -18.17 -10.05
N LEU A 194 4.84 -18.57 -9.43
CA LEU A 194 5.57 -19.80 -9.78
C LEU A 194 4.72 -21.04 -9.51
N ASN A 195 3.93 -21.07 -8.44
CA ASN A 195 2.98 -22.16 -8.16
C ASN A 195 1.83 -22.19 -9.17
N ALA A 196 1.22 -21.04 -9.48
CA ALA A 196 0.20 -20.90 -10.50
C ALA A 196 0.68 -21.36 -11.87
N LEU A 197 1.88 -20.93 -12.28
CA LEU A 197 2.54 -21.42 -13.49
C LEU A 197 2.85 -22.93 -13.39
N ARG A 198 3.31 -23.40 -12.22
CA ARG A 198 3.45 -24.81 -11.78
C ARG A 198 2.32 -25.75 -12.24
N MET A 199 1.06 -25.29 -12.21
CA MET A 199 -0.13 -26.12 -12.43
C MET A 199 -0.21 -26.79 -13.82
N PRO A 200 -0.70 -28.04 -13.92
CA PRO A 200 -0.81 -28.75 -15.20
C PRO A 200 -1.91 -28.17 -16.10
N GLY A 201 -1.66 -28.23 -17.41
CA GLY A 201 -2.59 -27.77 -18.45
C GLY A 201 -2.44 -26.30 -18.87
N PRO A 202 -3.20 -25.85 -19.88
CA PRO A 202 -3.16 -24.47 -20.34
C PRO A 202 -4.00 -23.56 -19.42
N LEU A 203 -3.39 -22.49 -18.90
CA LEU A 203 -4.09 -21.52 -18.05
C LEU A 203 -4.21 -20.16 -18.75
N THR A 204 -5.35 -19.49 -18.60
CA THR A 204 -5.44 -18.07 -18.97
C THR A 204 -4.79 -17.17 -17.93
N LEU A 205 -4.44 -15.94 -18.31
CA LEU A 205 -3.94 -14.93 -17.38
C LEU A 205 -4.93 -14.67 -16.22
N ASP A 206 -6.23 -14.75 -16.47
CA ASP A 206 -7.29 -14.69 -15.45
C ASP A 206 -7.33 -15.91 -14.51
N GLN A 207 -6.95 -17.10 -14.99
CA GLN A 207 -6.82 -18.29 -14.13
C GLN A 207 -5.55 -18.22 -13.27
N ILE A 208 -4.45 -17.71 -13.84
CA ILE A 208 -3.20 -17.44 -13.10
C ILE A 208 -3.47 -16.42 -11.99
N HIS A 209 -4.12 -15.29 -12.30
CA HIS A 209 -4.53 -14.29 -11.29
C HIS A 209 -5.38 -14.91 -10.17
N ARG A 210 -6.38 -15.73 -10.51
CA ARG A 210 -7.24 -16.38 -9.52
C ARG A 210 -6.47 -17.32 -8.59
N HIS A 211 -5.50 -18.08 -9.11
CA HIS A 211 -4.67 -18.96 -8.29
C HIS A 211 -3.79 -18.16 -7.31
N ILE A 212 -3.15 -17.09 -7.80
CA ILE A 212 -2.34 -16.19 -6.98
C ILE A 212 -3.19 -15.50 -5.89
N ASP A 213 -4.38 -15.01 -6.24
CA ASP A 213 -5.31 -14.40 -5.28
C ASP A 213 -5.75 -15.39 -4.20
N GLN A 214 -6.11 -16.62 -4.57
CA GLN A 214 -6.47 -17.68 -3.62
C GLN A 214 -5.30 -18.05 -2.69
N GLU A 215 -4.08 -18.18 -3.22
CA GLU A 215 -2.89 -18.52 -2.43
C GLU A 215 -2.49 -17.39 -1.47
N LEU A 216 -2.54 -16.13 -1.90
CA LEU A 216 -2.18 -14.98 -1.06
C LEU A 216 -3.26 -14.71 0.01
N VAL A 217 -4.54 -14.73 -0.35
CA VAL A 217 -5.65 -14.60 0.62
C VAL A 217 -5.61 -15.73 1.67
N GLY A 218 -5.36 -16.97 1.24
CA GLY A 218 -5.25 -18.12 2.15
C GLY A 218 -4.11 -18.02 3.16
N ARG A 219 -3.13 -17.13 2.92
CA ARG A 219 -2.01 -16.82 3.83
C ARG A 219 -2.18 -15.49 4.59
N GLY A 220 -3.31 -14.80 4.42
CA GLY A 220 -3.54 -13.47 5.01
C GLY A 220 -2.70 -12.36 4.37
N LEU A 221 -2.25 -12.52 3.13
CA LEU A 221 -1.39 -11.58 2.42
C LEU A 221 -2.20 -10.69 1.45
N PRO A 222 -1.65 -9.53 1.02
CA PRO A 222 -2.34 -8.61 0.11
C PRO A 222 -2.82 -9.28 -1.20
N ARG A 223 -3.99 -8.86 -1.67
CA ARG A 223 -4.62 -9.40 -2.89
C ARG A 223 -4.00 -8.79 -4.16
N PRO A 224 -3.63 -9.59 -5.17
CA PRO A 224 -3.07 -9.07 -6.39
C PRO A 224 -4.14 -8.35 -7.23
N GLN A 225 -3.84 -7.15 -7.74
CA GLN A 225 -4.75 -6.46 -8.67
C GLN A 225 -4.41 -6.81 -10.12
N ARG A 226 -5.44 -6.88 -10.97
CA ARG A 226 -5.27 -7.04 -12.42
C ARG A 226 -6.06 -6.00 -13.21
N ARG A 227 -5.57 -5.68 -14.39
CA ARG A 227 -6.29 -4.94 -15.43
C ARG A 227 -6.10 -5.62 -16.78
N SER A 228 -7.20 -5.87 -17.47
CA SER A 228 -7.22 -6.40 -18.84
C SER A 228 -7.91 -5.40 -19.76
N VAL A 229 -7.38 -5.20 -20.95
CA VAL A 229 -8.02 -4.39 -22.00
C VAL A 229 -8.27 -5.25 -23.24
N GLY A 230 -9.53 -5.31 -23.68
CA GLY A 230 -9.99 -6.25 -24.69
C GLY A 230 -9.98 -7.70 -24.19
N THR A 231 -9.64 -8.64 -25.06
CA THR A 231 -9.66 -10.10 -24.76
C THR A 231 -8.42 -10.61 -24.03
N ALA A 232 -7.52 -9.74 -23.53
CA ALA A 232 -6.22 -10.13 -22.97
C ALA A 232 -6.31 -11.11 -21.78
N GLY A 233 -7.31 -10.99 -20.89
CA GLY A 233 -7.54 -11.94 -19.79
C GLY A 233 -7.89 -13.37 -20.24
N ASN A 234 -8.39 -13.52 -21.47
CA ASN A 234 -8.64 -14.82 -22.11
C ASN A 234 -7.41 -15.38 -22.85
N LEU A 235 -6.32 -14.62 -22.95
CA LEU A 235 -5.05 -15.09 -23.50
C LEU A 235 -4.62 -16.31 -22.69
N THR A 236 -4.42 -17.42 -23.39
CA THR A 236 -4.08 -18.69 -22.76
C THR A 236 -2.56 -18.86 -22.80
N VAL A 237 -1.93 -18.84 -21.63
CA VAL A 237 -0.52 -19.21 -21.46
C VAL A 237 -0.47 -20.73 -21.51
N THR A 238 -0.19 -21.25 -22.70
CA THR A 238 -0.32 -22.67 -23.02
C THR A 238 0.99 -23.43 -22.78
N ARG A 239 0.90 -24.56 -22.08
CA ARG A 239 2.02 -25.43 -21.75
C ARG A 239 2.06 -26.63 -22.71
N GLY A 240 2.92 -26.55 -23.72
CA GLY A 240 3.34 -27.64 -24.61
C GLY A 240 2.26 -28.35 -25.46
N PRO A 241 2.65 -29.40 -26.21
CA PRO A 241 3.91 -29.51 -26.97
C PRO A 241 3.77 -28.82 -28.34
N ILE A 242 4.81 -28.14 -28.81
CA ILE A 242 4.86 -27.76 -30.23
C ILE A 242 5.10 -29.05 -31.03
N LYS A 243 4.14 -29.36 -31.91
CA LYS A 243 4.11 -30.54 -32.78
C LYS A 243 5.49 -30.80 -33.42
N PRO A 244 6.00 -32.05 -33.45
CA PRO A 244 7.23 -32.36 -34.17
C PRO A 244 7.10 -31.94 -35.64
N PRO A 245 8.22 -31.54 -36.30
CA PRO A 245 8.16 -30.94 -37.63
C PRO A 245 7.48 -31.90 -38.62
N PRO A 246 6.51 -31.44 -39.42
CA PRO A 246 5.91 -32.26 -40.45
C PRO A 246 6.96 -32.58 -41.54
N PRO A 247 6.89 -33.77 -42.17
CA PRO A 247 7.71 -34.05 -43.34
C PRO A 247 7.39 -33.05 -44.47
N PRO A 248 8.37 -32.71 -45.33
CA PRO A 248 8.20 -31.67 -46.35
C PRO A 248 7.15 -32.08 -47.39
N ALA A 249 6.07 -31.31 -47.48
CA ALA A 249 4.97 -31.55 -48.40
C ALA A 249 4.94 -30.51 -49.54
N VAL A 250 5.21 -31.04 -50.73
CA VAL A 250 5.18 -30.49 -52.09
C VAL A 250 4.23 -29.31 -52.36
N THR A 251 4.77 -28.30 -53.05
CA THR A 251 4.11 -27.14 -53.67
C THR A 251 2.98 -27.51 -54.65
N GLN A 252 1.85 -26.80 -54.62
CA GLN A 252 1.09 -26.47 -55.84
C GLN A 252 0.51 -25.05 -55.81
N LEU A 253 0.58 -24.36 -56.96
CA LEU A 253 -0.01 -23.04 -57.21
C LEU A 253 -1.33 -23.17 -57.98
N SER A 254 -2.30 -22.33 -57.63
CA SER A 254 -3.30 -21.74 -58.54
C SER A 254 -3.91 -20.53 -57.81
N SER A 255 -3.98 -19.27 -58.28
CA SER A 255 -3.91 -18.58 -59.58
C SER A 255 -5.25 -18.27 -60.23
N ARG A 256 -5.42 -16.98 -60.59
CA ARG A 256 -6.49 -16.33 -61.40
C ARG A 256 -7.81 -16.02 -60.66
N GLN A 257 -8.59 -14.98 -60.94
CA GLN A 257 -8.51 -13.66 -61.63
C GLN A 257 -9.95 -13.35 -62.09
N GLY A 258 -10.39 -12.08 -62.13
CA GLY A 258 -11.72 -11.70 -62.67
C GLY A 258 -12.25 -10.40 -62.05
N LEU A 259 -11.72 -9.22 -62.41
CA LEU A 259 -12.21 -8.28 -63.45
C LEU A 259 -13.49 -7.48 -63.12
N ARG A 260 -13.34 -6.14 -63.11
CA ARG A 260 -14.39 -5.09 -63.20
C ARG A 260 -14.84 -4.93 -64.67
N PRO A 261 -16.04 -4.39 -64.99
CA PRO A 261 -16.34 -2.92 -65.05
C PRO A 261 -17.80 -2.59 -64.63
N ALA A 262 -18.41 -1.42 -64.92
CA ALA A 262 -18.09 -0.01 -64.61
C ALA A 262 -19.31 0.91 -64.99
N THR A 263 -19.29 2.19 -64.59
CA THR A 263 -20.20 3.30 -65.01
C THR A 263 -21.62 3.30 -64.38
N SER A 264 -22.37 4.42 -64.26
CA SER A 264 -22.15 5.80 -64.77
C SER A 264 -22.75 6.94 -63.90
N ARG A 265 -22.13 8.14 -64.00
CA ARG A 265 -22.64 9.54 -63.87
C ARG A 265 -23.99 9.82 -63.18
N SER A 266 -24.07 10.72 -62.19
CA SER A 266 -24.31 12.19 -62.33
C SER A 266 -24.55 12.84 -60.95
N ARG A 267 -24.54 14.16 -60.66
CA ARG A 267 -24.19 15.42 -61.38
C ARG A 267 -23.89 16.56 -60.35
N LYS A 268 -23.17 17.61 -60.79
CA LYS A 268 -23.09 19.05 -60.36
C LYS A 268 -23.97 19.53 -59.16
N LYS A 269 -23.55 20.46 -58.29
CA LYS A 269 -22.93 21.80 -58.54
C LYS A 269 -22.33 22.41 -57.23
N ALA A 270 -21.41 23.37 -57.35
CA ALA A 270 -20.89 24.27 -56.28
C ALA A 270 -21.20 25.76 -56.68
N PRO A 271 -20.70 26.87 -56.04
CA PRO A 271 -19.80 27.03 -54.88
C PRO A 271 -20.19 28.24 -53.93
N SER A 272 -19.18 28.86 -53.28
CA SER A 272 -19.14 30.10 -52.47
C SER A 272 -19.57 29.98 -50.99
N ALA A 273 -18.85 30.38 -49.94
CA ALA A 273 -17.77 31.37 -49.66
C ALA A 273 -18.26 32.68 -49.02
N THR A 274 -17.81 32.98 -47.80
CA THR A 274 -17.30 34.28 -47.28
C THR A 274 -17.01 34.17 -45.77
N ALA A 275 -16.43 35.20 -45.15
CA ALA A 275 -15.78 35.12 -43.84
C ALA A 275 -15.91 36.41 -42.99
N LYS A 276 -15.43 36.31 -41.73
CA LYS A 276 -14.90 37.35 -40.82
C LYS A 276 -15.84 38.17 -39.90
N THR A 277 -15.23 38.51 -38.74
CA THR A 277 -15.51 39.63 -37.79
C THR A 277 -16.84 39.63 -37.04
N GLY A 278 -16.96 40.05 -35.76
CA GLY A 278 -15.98 40.51 -34.74
C GLY A 278 -16.44 40.05 -33.33
N ARG A 279 -16.29 40.75 -32.19
CA ARG A 279 -15.60 42.00 -31.80
C ARG A 279 -15.48 42.00 -30.25
N ALA A 280 -14.42 42.56 -29.66
CA ALA A 280 -14.23 42.67 -28.19
C ALA A 280 -14.73 44.01 -27.61
N LEU A 281 -15.03 44.05 -26.30
CA LEU A 281 -15.19 45.29 -25.53
C LEU A 281 -14.72 45.10 -24.07
N LEU A 282 -13.91 46.04 -23.58
CA LEU A 282 -13.54 46.19 -22.17
C LEU A 282 -14.66 46.89 -21.39
N ALA A 283 -14.75 46.61 -20.09
CA ALA A 283 -15.36 47.50 -19.11
C ALA A 283 -14.46 47.58 -17.86
N MET A 284 -14.02 48.79 -17.51
CA MET A 284 -13.30 49.06 -16.25
C MET A 284 -14.30 49.47 -15.17
N LEU A 285 -14.05 49.09 -13.91
CA LEU A 285 -14.74 49.64 -12.74
C LEU A 285 -13.74 50.38 -11.82
N PRO A 286 -14.14 51.48 -11.16
CA PRO A 286 -13.23 52.32 -10.39
C PRO A 286 -12.99 51.82 -8.97
N LEU A 287 -11.80 52.15 -8.45
CA LEU A 287 -11.36 51.86 -7.10
C LEU A 287 -11.99 52.85 -6.09
N VAL A 288 -12.69 52.35 -5.07
CA VAL A 288 -13.18 53.16 -3.94
C VAL A 288 -12.36 52.81 -2.70
N LEU A 289 -11.73 53.83 -2.11
CA LEU A 289 -10.98 53.71 -0.85
C LEU A 289 -11.92 53.86 0.35
N LEU A 290 -11.93 52.87 1.24
CA LEU A 290 -12.53 52.95 2.58
C LEU A 290 -11.44 52.78 3.64
N PRO A 291 -11.47 53.57 4.74
CA PRO A 291 -10.44 53.49 5.78
C PRO A 291 -10.73 52.37 6.80
N GLY A 292 -9.66 51.77 7.33
CA GLY A 292 -9.71 51.13 8.64
C GLY A 292 -10.37 49.75 8.74
N SER A 293 -10.00 48.80 7.87
CA SER A 293 -10.19 47.37 8.22
C SER A 293 -9.04 46.91 9.11
N THR A 294 -9.30 46.71 10.41
CA THR A 294 -8.40 45.91 11.25
C THR A 294 -8.41 44.49 10.73
N TYR A 295 -7.31 44.06 10.10
CA TYR A 295 -7.10 42.67 9.71
C TYR A 295 -7.02 41.83 10.99
N VAL A 296 -8.16 41.29 11.42
CA VAL A 296 -8.20 40.15 12.34
C VAL A 296 -7.72 38.96 11.50
N PRO A 297 -6.56 38.35 11.79
CA PRO A 297 -6.16 37.16 11.08
C PRO A 297 -7.21 36.09 11.35
N GLN A 298 -7.91 35.63 10.32
CA GLN A 298 -8.68 34.41 10.45
C GLN A 298 -7.71 33.30 10.86
N ALA A 299 -8.11 32.47 11.82
CA ALA A 299 -7.35 31.27 12.13
C ALA A 299 -7.22 30.45 10.83
N PRO A 300 -6.04 29.87 10.54
CA PRO A 300 -5.87 29.12 9.30
C PRO A 300 -6.86 27.96 9.26
N ASP A 301 -7.44 27.71 8.08
CA ASP A 301 -8.43 26.64 7.88
C ASP A 301 -7.88 25.25 8.24
N SER A 302 -6.54 25.11 8.24
CA SER A 302 -5.78 23.96 8.71
C SER A 302 -4.81 24.34 9.83
N PHE A 303 -4.75 23.54 10.91
CA PHE A 303 -3.70 23.74 11.93
C PHE A 303 -2.29 23.42 11.43
N LEU A 304 -2.13 22.76 10.27
CA LEU A 304 -0.82 22.48 9.65
C LEU A 304 -0.21 23.74 9.02
N ASP A 305 -1.02 24.76 8.78
CA ASP A 305 -0.57 26.05 8.23
C ASP A 305 -0.36 27.10 9.34
N ALA A 306 -0.60 26.72 10.60
CA ALA A 306 -0.29 27.54 11.77
C ALA A 306 1.23 27.60 12.06
N THR A 307 1.68 28.68 12.69
CA THR A 307 3.08 28.82 13.12
C THR A 307 3.46 27.86 14.26
N ARG A 308 2.48 27.31 14.98
CA ARG A 308 2.69 26.41 16.11
C ARG A 308 1.59 25.37 16.30
N VAL A 309 1.98 24.13 16.59
CA VAL A 309 1.08 23.03 16.94
C VAL A 309 1.27 22.59 18.39
N VAL A 310 0.16 22.36 19.09
CA VAL A 310 0.14 21.74 20.43
C VAL A 310 -0.35 20.30 20.31
N ALA A 311 0.51 19.35 20.66
CA ALA A 311 0.25 17.92 20.54
C ALA A 311 -0.04 17.28 21.91
N GLY A 312 -1.20 16.67 22.06
CA GLY A 312 -1.60 15.90 23.25
C GLY A 312 -0.87 14.56 23.32
N VAL A 313 -0.21 14.32 24.45
CA VAL A 313 0.45 13.04 24.79
C VAL A 313 -0.02 12.57 26.15
N TRP A 314 -0.08 11.26 26.37
CA TRP A 314 -0.64 10.70 27.61
C TRP A 314 0.25 10.99 28.82
N LYS A 315 -0.39 11.30 29.95
CA LYS A 315 0.28 11.35 31.27
C LYS A 315 0.89 9.99 31.66
N ASP A 316 0.31 8.90 31.15
CA ASP A 316 0.64 7.51 31.45
C ASP A 316 0.72 6.67 30.15
N ASP A 317 1.82 6.81 29.41
CA ASP A 317 2.07 6.02 28.20
C ASP A 317 2.60 4.59 28.51
N GLY A 318 2.58 4.16 29.76
CA GLY A 318 3.06 2.84 30.20
C GLY A 318 4.58 2.73 30.35
N ASN A 319 5.34 3.82 30.23
CA ASN A 319 6.74 3.85 30.65
C ASN A 319 6.85 4.21 32.15
N ARG A 320 7.74 3.53 32.87
CA ARG A 320 7.90 3.71 34.33
C ARG A 320 8.60 5.03 34.70
N ASN A 321 9.37 5.59 33.77
CA ASN A 321 10.06 6.86 33.95
C ASN A 321 9.17 8.02 33.49
N SER A 322 8.43 8.64 34.41
CA SER A 322 7.55 9.80 34.15
C SER A 322 8.27 11.07 33.64
N GLU A 323 9.60 11.07 33.71
CA GLU A 323 10.50 12.10 33.16
C GLU A 323 11.11 11.71 31.80
N ALA A 324 11.07 10.43 31.40
CA ALA A 324 11.49 9.98 30.08
C ALA A 324 10.39 10.30 29.06
N ASP A 325 10.40 11.56 28.66
CA ASP A 325 9.61 12.22 27.63
C ASP A 325 9.06 11.26 26.55
N SER A 326 7.79 10.85 26.70
CA SER A 326 7.10 9.73 26.02
C SER A 326 7.47 9.53 24.54
N SER A 327 8.52 8.74 24.26
CA SER A 327 9.21 8.79 22.97
C SER A 327 8.32 8.38 21.81
N TYR A 328 7.61 7.24 21.91
CA TYR A 328 6.81 6.68 20.81
C TYR A 328 5.69 7.61 20.34
N ASN A 329 4.79 8.07 21.23
CA ASN A 329 3.67 8.94 20.81
C ASN A 329 4.20 10.30 20.28
N LYS A 330 5.27 10.83 20.89
CA LYS A 330 5.94 12.04 20.39
C LYS A 330 6.59 11.85 19.02
N LYS A 331 7.30 10.73 18.80
CA LYS A 331 7.95 10.35 17.54
C LYS A 331 6.92 10.09 16.43
N ALA A 332 5.82 9.42 16.76
CA ALA A 332 4.71 9.18 15.83
C ALA A 332 4.02 10.48 15.41
N ILE A 333 3.67 11.36 16.36
CA ILE A 333 3.11 12.68 16.04
C ILE A 333 4.13 13.52 15.25
N LYS A 334 5.42 13.53 15.64
CA LYS A 334 6.46 14.31 14.97
C LYS A 334 6.65 13.84 13.52
N GLY A 335 6.86 12.54 13.30
CA GLY A 335 7.01 11.95 11.96
C GLY A 335 5.79 12.21 11.09
N LEU A 336 4.58 12.06 11.64
CA LEU A 336 3.34 12.39 10.96
C LEU A 336 3.25 13.87 10.53
N LEU A 337 3.52 14.80 11.45
CA LEU A 337 3.48 16.25 11.15
C LEU A 337 4.54 16.63 10.10
N THR A 338 5.76 16.10 10.21
CA THR A 338 6.83 16.32 9.23
C THR A 338 6.44 15.80 7.85
N LEU A 339 5.89 14.57 7.75
CA LEU A 339 5.42 14.00 6.49
C LEU A 339 4.16 14.69 5.92
N ALA A 340 3.38 15.37 6.77
CA ALA A 340 2.26 16.24 6.36
C ALA A 340 2.69 17.65 5.92
N GLY A 341 4.00 17.92 5.90
CA GLY A 341 4.58 19.20 5.46
C GLY A 341 4.55 20.32 6.50
N PHE A 342 4.30 20.02 7.78
CA PHE A 342 4.32 21.01 8.86
C PHE A 342 5.74 21.56 9.08
N LYS A 343 5.90 22.88 8.99
CA LYS A 343 7.20 23.58 9.15
C LYS A 343 7.27 24.50 10.37
N GLY A 344 6.20 24.59 11.16
CA GLY A 344 6.12 25.42 12.35
C GLY A 344 6.76 24.80 13.61
N GLY A 345 6.63 25.49 14.74
CA GLY A 345 7.05 24.95 16.03
C GLY A 345 6.06 23.92 16.59
N PHE A 346 6.53 22.88 17.26
CA PHE A 346 5.66 21.91 17.94
C PHE A 346 5.93 21.87 19.44
N THR A 347 4.89 21.72 20.25
CA THR A 347 5.03 21.50 21.71
C THR A 347 4.07 20.43 22.21
N PHE A 348 4.54 19.58 23.12
CA PHE A 348 3.75 18.48 23.68
C PHE A 348 3.08 18.87 24.99
N LYS A 349 1.81 18.51 25.17
CA LYS A 349 1.02 18.72 26.39
C LYS A 349 0.60 17.38 26.99
N LYS A 350 0.85 17.19 28.29
CA LYS A 350 0.45 15.98 29.03
C LYS A 350 -1.07 15.99 29.32
N VAL A 351 -1.83 15.13 28.66
CA VAL A 351 -3.29 15.02 28.71
C VAL A 351 -3.70 13.66 29.31
N ALA A 352 -4.82 13.58 30.03
CA ALA A 352 -5.38 12.31 30.49
C ALA A 352 -6.30 11.72 29.40
N ARG A 353 -6.34 10.38 29.24
CA ARG A 353 -7.15 9.74 28.17
C ARG A 353 -8.65 10.08 28.25
N GLU A 354 -9.19 10.26 29.46
CA GLU A 354 -10.57 10.70 29.69
C GLU A 354 -10.84 12.15 29.25
N ASP A 355 -9.80 12.98 29.20
CA ASP A 355 -9.88 14.40 28.84
C ASP A 355 -9.67 14.69 27.35
N ALA A 356 -9.14 13.73 26.58
CA ALA A 356 -8.61 13.94 25.23
C ALA A 356 -9.58 14.67 24.28
N ILE A 357 -10.83 14.21 24.23
CA ILE A 357 -11.89 14.78 23.38
C ILE A 357 -12.20 16.22 23.80
N ARG A 358 -12.27 16.50 25.11
CA ARG A 358 -12.50 17.85 25.62
C ARG A 358 -11.35 18.78 25.22
N THR A 359 -10.10 18.33 25.35
CA THR A 359 -8.92 19.14 24.99
C THR A 359 -8.78 19.41 23.50
N LEU A 360 -9.32 18.52 22.64
CA LEU A 360 -9.42 18.76 21.19
C LEU A 360 -10.56 19.75 20.89
N ALA A 361 -11.74 19.55 21.48
CA ALA A 361 -12.90 20.43 21.28
C ALA A 361 -12.68 21.87 21.79
N SER A 362 -11.82 22.07 22.80
CA SER A 362 -11.42 23.41 23.28
C SER A 362 -10.21 24.02 22.56
N ASN A 363 -9.65 23.35 21.54
CA ASN A 363 -8.38 23.69 20.90
C ASN A 363 -7.19 23.85 21.89
N GLU A 364 -7.27 23.18 23.04
CA GLU A 364 -6.18 23.10 24.01
C GLU A 364 -5.01 22.24 23.50
N VAL A 365 -5.32 21.27 22.63
CA VAL A 365 -4.40 20.54 21.76
C VAL A 365 -5.01 20.42 20.36
N HIS A 366 -4.19 20.41 19.31
CA HIS A 366 -4.65 20.28 17.91
C HIS A 366 -4.61 18.82 17.40
N ILE A 367 -3.82 17.97 18.04
CA ILE A 367 -3.71 16.55 17.68
C ILE A 367 -3.41 15.71 18.94
N ALA A 368 -4.06 14.56 19.09
CA ALA A 368 -3.79 13.60 20.17
C ALA A 368 -3.54 12.21 19.58
N GLY A 369 -2.31 11.71 19.67
CA GLY A 369 -1.90 10.43 19.09
C GLY A 369 -2.17 9.22 19.99
N THR A 370 -2.28 8.04 19.37
CA THR A 370 -2.54 6.73 20.02
C THR A 370 -3.86 6.66 20.81
N LEU A 371 -4.90 7.36 20.34
CA LEU A 371 -6.25 7.26 20.89
C LEU A 371 -7.04 6.15 20.16
N GLY A 372 -7.76 5.31 20.90
CA GLY A 372 -8.60 4.25 20.33
C GLY A 372 -9.76 4.81 19.49
N ILE A 373 -9.87 4.38 18.25
CA ILE A 373 -10.86 4.81 17.25
C ILE A 373 -12.18 4.06 17.53
N THR A 374 -13.28 4.80 17.69
CA THR A 374 -14.60 4.21 17.96
C THR A 374 -15.73 5.15 17.52
N ALA A 375 -16.88 4.60 17.12
CA ALA A 375 -18.05 5.39 16.68
C ALA A 375 -18.51 6.49 17.67
N PRO A 376 -18.52 6.28 19.01
CA PRO A 376 -18.83 7.37 19.95
C PRO A 376 -17.80 8.51 19.97
N ARG A 377 -16.55 8.24 19.58
CA ARG A 377 -15.49 9.25 19.46
C ARG A 377 -15.49 9.92 18.09
N GLU A 378 -15.69 9.17 17.01
CA GLU A 378 -15.85 9.69 15.63
C GLU A 378 -17.02 10.71 15.52
N ARG A 379 -18.03 10.61 16.40
CA ARG A 379 -19.07 11.65 16.51
C ARG A 379 -18.58 13.00 17.05
N GLN A 380 -17.46 13.04 17.79
CA GLN A 380 -16.97 14.24 18.49
C GLN A 380 -15.64 14.79 17.98
N VAL A 381 -14.79 13.94 17.40
CA VAL A 381 -13.46 14.27 16.85
C VAL A 381 -13.27 13.51 15.54
N ASP A 382 -12.51 14.07 14.61
CA ASP A 382 -12.10 13.34 13.41
C ASP A 382 -10.83 12.52 13.71
N PHE A 383 -10.71 11.37 13.06
CA PHE A 383 -9.57 10.47 13.23
C PHE A 383 -8.74 10.38 11.97
N VAL A 384 -7.43 10.20 12.18
CA VAL A 384 -6.44 9.78 11.19
C VAL A 384 -5.81 8.51 11.74
N GLY A 385 -6.07 7.37 11.11
CA GLY A 385 -5.69 6.07 11.67
C GLY A 385 -6.16 4.89 10.82
N PRO A 386 -5.80 3.64 11.19
CA PRO A 386 -5.03 3.32 12.38
C PRO A 386 -3.54 3.65 12.21
N LEU A 387 -2.90 4.01 13.31
CA LEU A 387 -1.45 3.95 13.47
C LEU A 387 -0.99 2.51 13.81
N ALA A 388 -1.81 1.78 14.56
CA ALA A 388 -1.69 0.35 14.83
C ALA A 388 -3.00 -0.26 15.35
N SER A 389 -3.16 -1.57 15.14
CA SER A 389 -4.40 -2.32 15.47
C SER A 389 -4.11 -3.67 16.13
N ALA A 390 -4.34 -3.80 17.44
CA ALA A 390 -4.06 -5.03 18.21
C ALA A 390 -5.28 -5.59 18.93
N ARG A 391 -5.31 -6.90 19.19
CA ARG A 391 -6.31 -7.52 20.09
C ARG A 391 -5.94 -7.30 21.56
N LEU A 392 -6.87 -7.65 22.46
CA LEU A 392 -6.61 -7.65 23.90
C LEU A 392 -5.66 -8.79 24.29
N GLY A 393 -4.82 -8.51 25.29
CA GLY A 393 -3.88 -9.45 25.91
C GLY A 393 -3.98 -9.43 27.42
N VAL A 394 -3.08 -10.19 28.06
CA VAL A 394 -3.04 -10.34 29.52
C VAL A 394 -1.61 -10.24 30.01
N LEU A 395 -1.40 -9.40 31.03
CA LEU A 395 -0.15 -9.29 31.78
C LEU A 395 -0.40 -9.72 33.23
N VAL A 396 0.43 -10.64 33.74
CA VAL A 396 0.36 -11.15 35.11
C VAL A 396 1.71 -11.01 35.81
N ARG A 397 1.79 -11.35 37.10
CA ARG A 397 3.08 -11.48 37.82
C ARG A 397 3.90 -12.62 37.23
N HIS A 398 5.23 -12.54 37.30
CA HIS A 398 6.12 -13.59 36.76
C HIS A 398 5.88 -14.99 37.36
N GLN A 399 5.51 -15.08 38.64
CA GLN A 399 5.22 -16.35 39.33
C GLN A 399 3.80 -16.88 39.06
N GLU A 400 2.97 -16.19 38.29
CA GLU A 400 1.60 -16.64 38.01
C GLU A 400 1.57 -17.88 37.10
N ARG A 401 0.67 -18.81 37.40
CA ARG A 401 0.55 -20.12 36.73
C ARG A 401 -0.90 -20.50 36.40
N GLY A 402 -1.90 -19.85 37.02
CA GLY A 402 -3.31 -20.19 36.87
C GLY A 402 -4.08 -19.41 35.80
N ILE A 403 -3.39 -18.74 34.87
CA ILE A 403 -3.97 -17.96 33.76
C ILE A 403 -3.13 -18.19 32.51
N GLU A 404 -3.64 -18.99 31.56
CA GLU A 404 -2.93 -19.34 30.32
C GLU A 404 -3.82 -19.19 29.06
N LYS A 405 -5.14 -19.27 29.22
CA LYS A 405 -6.15 -19.04 28.18
C LYS A 405 -7.25 -18.08 28.68
N THR A 406 -8.01 -17.48 27.76
CA THR A 406 -9.01 -16.44 28.06
C THR A 406 -10.07 -16.86 29.09
N SER A 407 -10.44 -18.15 29.13
CA SER A 407 -11.41 -18.69 30.11
C SER A 407 -10.94 -18.55 31.57
N ASP A 408 -9.63 -18.56 31.80
CA ASP A 408 -9.04 -18.61 33.14
C ASP A 408 -9.11 -17.25 33.86
N LEU A 409 -9.49 -16.20 33.13
CA LEU A 409 -9.82 -14.88 33.65
C LEU A 409 -11.17 -14.87 34.40
N SER A 410 -12.07 -15.83 34.15
CA SER A 410 -13.41 -15.82 34.75
C SER A 410 -13.35 -15.81 36.28
N GLY A 411 -14.01 -14.85 36.91
CA GLY A 411 -13.99 -14.63 38.36
C GLY A 411 -12.71 -14.00 38.92
N ARG A 412 -11.66 -13.80 38.11
CA ARG A 412 -10.40 -13.14 38.54
C ARG A 412 -10.60 -11.64 38.76
N ARG A 413 -9.71 -11.05 39.55
CA ARG A 413 -9.59 -9.60 39.72
C ARG A 413 -8.72 -9.05 38.59
N VAL A 414 -9.31 -8.23 37.73
CA VAL A 414 -8.66 -7.69 36.53
C VAL A 414 -8.53 -6.17 36.64
N CYS A 415 -7.36 -5.64 36.32
CA CYS A 415 -7.14 -4.20 36.19
C CYS A 415 -7.10 -3.77 34.72
N THR A 416 -7.71 -2.62 34.42
CA THR A 416 -7.57 -1.92 33.13
C THR A 416 -7.73 -0.41 33.34
N VAL A 417 -7.56 0.43 32.32
CA VAL A 417 -7.58 1.89 32.50
C VAL A 417 -9.00 2.46 32.39
N ALA A 418 -9.35 3.42 33.25
CA ALA A 418 -10.55 4.24 33.11
C ALA A 418 -10.63 4.91 31.72
N GLY A 419 -11.83 4.95 31.13
CA GLY A 419 -12.05 5.54 29.79
C GLY A 419 -11.43 4.77 28.61
N SER A 420 -10.84 3.59 28.84
CA SER A 420 -10.35 2.72 27.76
C SER A 420 -11.48 1.97 27.04
N THR A 421 -11.24 1.59 25.79
CA THR A 421 -12.09 0.65 25.04
C THR A 421 -12.11 -0.74 25.68
N THR A 422 -10.97 -1.15 26.25
CA THR A 422 -10.83 -2.40 27.01
C THR A 422 -11.80 -2.47 28.19
N LEU A 423 -11.97 -1.38 28.95
CA LEU A 423 -12.94 -1.31 30.05
C LEU A 423 -14.37 -1.55 29.56
N VAL A 424 -14.75 -0.95 28.43
CA VAL A 424 -16.08 -1.11 27.84
C VAL A 424 -16.30 -2.57 27.41
N TYR A 425 -15.31 -3.20 26.78
CA TYR A 425 -15.37 -4.61 26.39
C TYR A 425 -15.47 -5.54 27.60
N LEU A 426 -14.57 -5.38 28.59
CA LEU A 426 -14.56 -6.21 29.80
C LEU A 426 -15.88 -6.14 30.57
N THR A 427 -16.47 -4.96 30.69
CA THR A 427 -17.72 -4.76 31.43
C THR A 427 -18.93 -5.42 30.76
N LYS A 428 -18.90 -5.58 29.43
CA LYS A 428 -20.01 -6.16 28.66
C LYS A 428 -19.85 -7.66 28.43
N GLU A 429 -18.65 -8.09 28.04
CA GLU A 429 -18.42 -9.43 27.47
C GLU A 429 -17.77 -10.41 28.45
N MET A 430 -17.22 -9.94 29.58
CA MET A 430 -16.36 -10.75 30.46
C MET A 430 -16.85 -10.77 31.92
N ARG A 431 -16.93 -11.96 32.50
CA ARG A 431 -17.28 -12.16 33.92
C ARG A 431 -16.05 -12.07 34.81
N VAL A 432 -15.56 -10.85 35.05
CA VAL A 432 -14.35 -10.57 35.86
C VAL A 432 -14.61 -9.44 36.88
N GLN A 433 -13.84 -9.40 37.97
CA GLN A 433 -13.93 -8.32 38.96
C GLN A 433 -13.02 -7.16 38.51
N ILE A 434 -13.60 -6.12 37.90
CA ILE A 434 -12.84 -5.04 37.27
C ILE A 434 -12.42 -3.96 38.29
N THR A 435 -11.15 -3.58 38.29
CA THR A 435 -10.64 -2.35 38.91
C THR A 435 -10.16 -1.40 37.81
N ALA A 436 -10.65 -0.17 37.78
CA ALA A 436 -10.37 0.80 36.71
C ALA A 436 -9.75 2.11 37.22
N PRO A 437 -8.45 2.14 37.58
CA PRO A 437 -7.76 3.38 37.93
C PRO A 437 -7.49 4.26 36.69
N ARG A 438 -7.01 5.48 36.95
CA ARG A 438 -6.68 6.46 35.91
C ARG A 438 -5.39 6.17 35.14
N SER A 439 -4.53 5.27 35.61
CA SER A 439 -3.27 4.93 34.94
C SER A 439 -2.90 3.45 34.92
N LEU A 440 -2.09 3.06 33.94
CA LEU A 440 -1.45 1.73 33.91
C LEU A 440 -0.44 1.51 35.04
N GLY A 441 0.19 2.58 35.54
CA GLY A 441 1.10 2.52 36.69
C GLY A 441 0.38 2.11 37.99
N ASP A 442 -0.87 2.56 38.17
CA ASP A 442 -1.73 2.11 39.27
C ASP A 442 -2.09 0.62 39.13
N CYS A 443 -2.36 0.15 37.91
CA CYS A 443 -2.60 -1.26 37.65
C CYS A 443 -1.37 -2.13 37.94
N LEU A 444 -0.17 -1.70 37.57
CA LEU A 444 1.09 -2.38 37.92
C LEU A 444 1.30 -2.43 39.43
N THR A 445 1.10 -1.29 40.11
CA THR A 445 1.19 -1.20 41.58
C THR A 445 0.25 -2.20 42.25
N ARG A 446 -1.01 -2.27 41.79
CA ARG A 446 -2.03 -3.22 42.28
C ARG A 446 -1.69 -4.68 41.97
N LEU A 447 -1.10 -4.96 40.80
CA LEU A 447 -0.68 -6.29 40.39
C LEU A 447 0.44 -6.82 41.31
N TYR A 448 1.42 -5.97 41.64
CA TYR A 448 2.50 -6.29 42.58
C TYR A 448 2.01 -6.42 44.03
N GLN A 449 1.10 -5.54 44.47
CA GLN A 449 0.42 -5.64 45.77
C GLN A 449 -0.57 -6.82 45.87
N ARG A 450 -0.75 -7.61 44.79
CA ARG A 450 -1.69 -8.74 44.71
C ARG A 450 -3.15 -8.37 45.00
N THR A 451 -3.51 -7.09 44.84
CA THR A 451 -4.91 -6.62 44.93
C THR A 451 -5.69 -6.92 43.65
N VAL A 452 -4.99 -7.14 42.53
CA VAL A 452 -5.52 -7.74 41.30
C VAL A 452 -4.68 -8.95 40.87
N ASP A 453 -5.26 -9.82 40.05
CA ASP A 453 -4.64 -11.04 39.55
C ASP A 453 -3.98 -10.84 38.18
N ALA A 454 -4.58 -10.01 37.33
CA ALA A 454 -4.11 -9.71 35.99
C ALA A 454 -4.38 -8.26 35.58
N ILE A 455 -3.61 -7.75 34.61
CA ILE A 455 -3.90 -6.52 33.87
C ILE A 455 -4.33 -6.93 32.46
N VAL A 456 -5.41 -6.32 31.97
CA VAL A 456 -5.92 -6.51 30.59
C VAL A 456 -5.94 -5.16 29.87
N GLY A 457 -5.50 -5.18 28.62
CA GLY A 457 -5.32 -4.05 27.73
C GLY A 457 -4.94 -4.55 26.34
N ASP A 458 -4.73 -3.65 25.40
CA ASP A 458 -4.20 -4.01 24.09
C ASP A 458 -2.81 -4.68 24.21
N ARG A 459 -2.52 -5.62 23.32
CA ARG A 459 -1.28 -6.41 23.36
C ARG A 459 0.00 -5.58 23.21
N LEU A 460 -0.03 -4.47 22.48
CA LEU A 460 1.16 -3.64 22.21
C LEU A 460 1.57 -2.86 23.46
N THR A 461 0.60 -2.23 24.11
CA THR A 461 0.82 -1.54 25.39
C THR A 461 1.30 -2.51 26.46
N LEU A 462 0.66 -3.68 26.60
CA LEU A 462 1.04 -4.67 27.60
C LEU A 462 2.41 -5.32 27.35
N ALA A 463 2.76 -5.61 26.10
CA ALA A 463 4.08 -6.13 25.77
C ALA A 463 5.17 -5.07 25.99
N GLY A 464 4.91 -3.79 25.68
CA GLY A 464 5.82 -2.69 25.99
C GLY A 464 6.06 -2.52 27.50
N ILE A 465 5.00 -2.66 28.30
CA ILE A 465 5.09 -2.69 29.77
C ILE A 465 5.91 -3.89 30.24
N HIS A 466 5.67 -5.09 29.68
CA HIS A 466 6.40 -6.30 30.09
C HIS A 466 7.91 -6.13 29.97
N LEU A 467 8.37 -5.52 28.87
CA LEU A 467 9.78 -5.24 28.60
C LEU A 467 10.35 -4.18 29.57
N ALA A 468 9.60 -3.11 29.84
CA ALA A 468 10.00 -2.10 30.82
C ALA A 468 10.07 -2.67 32.26
N GLU A 469 9.21 -3.62 32.60
CA GLU A 469 9.15 -4.30 33.90
C GLU A 469 10.14 -5.48 34.03
N GLN A 470 10.87 -5.84 32.97
CA GLN A 470 11.92 -6.85 32.90
C GLN A 470 11.47 -8.24 33.39
N GLN A 471 11.61 -8.53 34.69
CA GLN A 471 11.34 -9.84 35.31
C GLN A 471 10.18 -9.83 36.32
N GLY A 472 9.56 -8.69 36.60
CA GLY A 472 8.44 -8.61 37.55
C GLY A 472 7.12 -9.18 37.01
N THR A 473 6.96 -9.18 35.69
CA THR A 473 5.73 -9.56 34.99
C THR A 473 5.95 -10.72 34.01
N LYS A 474 4.84 -11.34 33.57
CA LYS A 474 4.78 -12.33 32.50
C LYS A 474 3.66 -11.94 31.54
N PHE A 475 3.99 -11.69 30.28
CA PHE A 475 2.99 -11.48 29.23
C PHE A 475 2.50 -12.83 28.70
N ILE A 476 1.17 -13.03 28.65
CA ILE A 476 0.60 -14.32 28.23
C ILE A 476 0.43 -14.32 26.71
N ASN A 477 1.47 -14.79 26.02
CA ASN A 477 1.54 -14.82 24.55
C ASN A 477 0.32 -15.49 23.89
N GLY A 478 -0.21 -16.58 24.47
CA GLY A 478 -1.34 -17.34 23.93
C GLY A 478 -2.72 -16.67 24.03
N ILE A 479 -2.89 -15.64 24.87
CA ILE A 479 -4.20 -14.98 25.04
C ILE A 479 -4.35 -13.82 24.06
N ARG A 480 -5.10 -14.05 22.97
CA ARG A 480 -5.59 -13.01 22.05
C ARG A 480 -7.12 -13.08 22.00
N PHE A 481 -7.81 -12.01 22.38
CA PHE A 481 -9.28 -11.99 22.43
C PHE A 481 -9.85 -10.59 22.22
N GLY A 482 -11.18 -10.53 22.11
CA GLY A 482 -11.90 -9.29 21.83
C GLY A 482 -11.74 -8.79 20.38
N PRO A 483 -12.32 -7.61 20.07
CA PRO A 483 -12.10 -6.93 18.80
C PRO A 483 -10.63 -6.52 18.64
N ARG A 484 -10.21 -6.20 17.42
CA ARG A 484 -8.99 -5.40 17.22
C ARG A 484 -9.28 -3.97 17.67
N GLU A 485 -8.51 -3.49 18.64
CA GLU A 485 -8.48 -2.09 19.05
C GLU A 485 -7.56 -1.35 18.09
N SER A 486 -8.14 -0.61 17.15
CA SER A 486 -7.42 0.32 16.29
C SER A 486 -7.17 1.62 17.04
N THR A 487 -5.91 2.05 17.08
CA THR A 487 -5.50 3.35 17.64
C THR A 487 -5.04 4.26 16.52
N GLY A 488 -5.31 5.56 16.64
CA GLY A 488 -4.93 6.56 15.65
C GLY A 488 -4.66 7.92 16.30
N PHE A 489 -4.64 8.95 15.47
CA PHE A 489 -4.54 10.35 15.88
C PHE A 489 -5.94 10.96 15.81
N ALA A 490 -6.37 11.64 16.87
CA ALA A 490 -7.59 12.43 16.87
C ALA A 490 -7.25 13.91 16.70
N ILE A 491 -8.07 14.61 15.90
CA ILE A 491 -7.98 16.04 15.62
C ILE A 491 -9.35 16.72 15.90
N PRO A 492 -9.42 18.06 16.04
CA PRO A 492 -10.69 18.78 16.09
C PRO A 492 -11.58 18.41 14.89
N LYS A 493 -12.89 18.32 15.15
CA LYS A 493 -13.86 17.88 14.14
C LYS A 493 -14.17 18.98 13.12
N GLY A 494 -14.21 18.61 11.84
CA GLY A 494 -14.58 19.47 10.71
C GLY A 494 -13.40 19.90 9.82
N ASP A 495 -12.16 19.66 10.24
CA ASP A 495 -10.96 20.01 9.47
C ASP A 495 -10.56 18.85 8.54
N HIS A 496 -11.30 18.71 7.44
CA HIS A 496 -11.13 17.61 6.49
C HIS A 496 -9.83 17.71 5.67
N ASP A 497 -9.35 18.92 5.36
CA ASP A 497 -8.08 19.10 4.63
C ASP A 497 -6.87 18.65 5.48
N THR A 498 -6.80 19.10 6.74
CA THR A 498 -5.78 18.59 7.67
C THR A 498 -5.89 17.09 7.83
N CYS A 499 -7.11 16.57 7.96
CA CYS A 499 -7.32 15.13 8.07
C CYS A 499 -6.74 14.38 6.88
N GLU A 500 -7.04 14.79 5.65
CA GLU A 500 -6.56 14.14 4.43
C GLU A 500 -5.04 14.28 4.25
N ARG A 501 -4.46 15.44 4.55
CA ARG A 501 -3.00 15.67 4.58
C ARG A 501 -2.32 14.74 5.57
N LEU A 502 -2.86 14.63 6.78
CA LEU A 502 -2.38 13.70 7.82
C LEU A 502 -2.62 12.23 7.42
N ARG A 503 -3.71 11.88 6.73
CA ARG A 503 -3.97 10.52 6.24
C ARG A 503 -2.90 10.08 5.25
N ILE A 504 -2.56 10.93 4.28
CA ILE A 504 -1.47 10.68 3.31
C ILE A 504 -0.12 10.56 4.04
N ALA A 505 0.16 11.45 5.00
CA ALA A 505 1.36 11.39 5.81
C ALA A 505 1.44 10.11 6.65
N LEU A 506 0.32 9.63 7.21
CA LEU A 506 0.24 8.40 7.98
C LEU A 506 0.52 7.18 7.10
N GLN A 507 0.02 7.17 5.86
CA GLN A 507 0.30 6.11 4.90
C GLN A 507 1.79 6.03 4.56
N LYS A 508 2.46 7.17 4.37
CA LYS A 508 3.92 7.23 4.21
C LYS A 508 4.64 6.74 5.48
N TYR A 509 4.20 7.20 6.66
CA TYR A 509 4.81 6.86 7.95
C TYR A 509 4.71 5.35 8.23
N VAL A 510 3.51 4.76 8.20
CA VAL A 510 3.30 3.32 8.47
C VAL A 510 4.10 2.42 7.53
N GLY A 511 4.38 2.86 6.30
CA GLY A 511 5.21 2.13 5.35
C GLY A 511 6.74 2.30 5.53
N SER A 512 7.21 3.23 6.36
CA SER A 512 8.62 3.61 6.42
C SER A 512 9.48 2.72 7.33
N LYS A 513 10.79 2.99 7.35
CA LYS A 513 11.72 2.45 8.34
C LYS A 513 11.44 3.08 9.72
N ASP A 514 11.20 4.38 9.80
CA ASP A 514 10.83 5.09 11.03
C ASP A 514 9.68 4.45 11.80
N TRP A 515 8.54 4.11 11.17
CA TRP A 515 7.44 3.49 11.93
C TRP A 515 7.87 2.15 12.54
N ARG A 516 8.64 1.35 11.80
CA ARG A 516 9.18 0.06 12.29
C ARG A 516 10.18 0.28 13.42
N GLU A 517 11.09 1.23 13.29
CA GLU A 517 12.07 1.57 14.33
C GLU A 517 11.39 2.10 15.60
N HIS A 518 10.53 3.11 15.46
CA HIS A 518 9.77 3.71 16.55
C HIS A 518 8.82 2.74 17.26
N PHE A 519 8.31 1.71 16.58
CA PHE A 519 7.62 0.58 17.23
C PHE A 519 8.58 -0.43 17.88
N SER A 520 9.72 -0.73 17.22
CA SER A 520 10.67 -1.75 17.69
C SER A 520 11.48 -1.33 18.92
N GLU A 521 11.71 -0.02 19.11
CA GLU A 521 12.28 0.55 20.35
C GLU A 521 11.48 0.16 21.60
N ARG A 522 10.21 -0.20 21.43
CA ARG A 522 9.28 -0.54 22.52
C ARG A 522 8.91 -2.02 22.54
N LEU A 523 9.14 -2.77 21.47
CA LEU A 523 8.70 -4.15 21.29
C LEU A 523 9.73 -4.95 20.46
N PRO A 524 10.21 -6.12 20.91
CA PRO A 524 11.00 -6.98 20.04
C PRO A 524 10.14 -7.41 18.85
N LEU A 525 10.77 -7.52 17.67
CA LEU A 525 10.15 -7.97 16.43
C LEU A 525 9.56 -9.37 16.61
N THR A 526 8.27 -9.41 16.90
CA THR A 526 7.50 -10.60 17.26
C THR A 526 6.24 -10.65 16.40
N GLN A 527 5.52 -11.78 16.43
CA GLN A 527 4.30 -11.94 15.64
C GLN A 527 3.26 -10.84 15.92
N ASP A 528 3.13 -10.38 17.18
CA ASP A 528 2.18 -9.32 17.55
C ASP A 528 2.57 -7.94 17.00
N PHE A 529 3.86 -7.67 16.73
CA PHE A 529 4.31 -6.46 16.04
C PHE A 529 3.87 -6.49 14.57
N LEU A 530 3.98 -7.64 13.91
CA LEU A 530 3.59 -7.80 12.51
C LEU A 530 2.06 -7.76 12.33
N GLU A 531 1.30 -8.37 13.24
CA GLU A 531 -0.17 -8.30 13.26
C GLU A 531 -0.73 -6.90 13.59
N ALA A 532 0.11 -6.00 14.12
CA ALA A 532 -0.28 -4.67 14.53
C ALA A 532 -0.14 -3.59 13.44
N GLN A 533 0.71 -3.81 12.43
CA GLN A 533 0.86 -2.87 11.33
C GLN A 533 -0.48 -2.78 10.56
N PRO A 534 -1.08 -1.59 10.44
CA PRO A 534 -2.32 -1.43 9.71
C PRO A 534 -2.03 -1.37 8.21
N THR A 535 -2.92 -1.97 7.42
CA THR A 535 -2.95 -1.81 5.97
C THR A 535 -3.39 -0.40 5.61
N LEU A 536 -3.02 0.11 4.43
CA LEU A 536 -3.49 1.43 4.01
C LEU A 536 -4.99 1.44 3.67
N GLU A 537 -5.60 0.27 3.45
CA GLU A 537 -7.05 0.10 3.32
C GLU A 537 -7.74 0.35 4.66
N GLU A 538 -7.29 -0.30 5.75
CA GLU A 538 -7.76 0.03 7.10
C GLU A 538 -7.55 1.52 7.42
N ILE A 539 -6.42 2.10 6.99
CA ILE A 539 -6.16 3.55 7.17
C ILE A 539 -7.21 4.40 6.45
N ASN A 540 -7.52 4.09 5.19
CA ASN A 540 -8.54 4.80 4.43
C ASN A 540 -9.95 4.58 5.00
N GLU A 541 -10.25 3.37 5.47
CA GLU A 541 -11.57 3.02 5.97
C GLU A 541 -11.97 3.81 7.20
N VAL A 542 -11.03 4.08 8.12
CA VAL A 542 -11.33 4.74 9.42
C VAL A 542 -10.79 6.16 9.55
N SER A 543 -9.95 6.63 8.63
CA SER A 543 -9.55 8.05 8.60
C SER A 543 -10.63 8.93 7.97
N CYS A 544 -10.75 10.16 8.45
CA CYS A 544 -11.44 11.27 7.78
C CYS A 544 -12.89 11.00 7.36
N ARG A 545 -13.54 10.06 8.05
CA ARG A 545 -14.95 9.74 7.89
C ARG A 545 -15.77 11.00 8.13
N ALA A 546 -16.47 11.45 7.10
CA ALA A 546 -17.53 12.43 7.27
C ALA A 546 -18.49 11.92 8.35
N SER A 547 -18.89 12.80 9.26
CA SER A 547 -20.00 12.49 10.16
C SER A 547 -21.19 12.15 9.27
N ALA A 548 -21.76 10.95 9.41
CA ALA A 548 -23.12 10.74 8.98
C ALA A 548 -23.96 11.82 9.68
N ALA A 549 -24.66 12.63 8.90
CA ALA A 549 -25.65 13.53 9.44
C ALA A 549 -26.82 12.66 9.93
N ASP A 550 -27.09 12.72 11.23
CA ASP A 550 -28.30 12.16 11.83
C ASP A 550 -29.55 12.97 11.38
#